data_AF-A0A1V9ZN16-F1
#
_entry.id   AF-A0A1V9ZN16-F1
#
_cell.length_a   1.000
_cell.length_b   1.000
_cell.length_c   1.000
_cell.angle_alpha   90.00
_cell.angle_beta   90.00
_cell.angle_gamma   90.00
#
_symmetry.space_group_name_H-M   'P 1'
#
loop_
_entity.id
_entity.type
_entity.pdbx_description
1 polymer ?
#
loop_
_entity_poly.entity_id
_entity_poly.type
_entity_poly.pdbx_seq_one_letter_code
_entity_poly.pdbx_strand_id
1 'polypeptide(L)'
;MVACSPRPSMALHESLLQPPSAPSSPVADPAPEARSVAQHRQHYVRLLCRGVFKVHALLRTPFDKRTVVDTCRAVEESIYTANSGSFEAYVRQMRTRVQLIAKKGCAMVRSNSGHDEAVDEIPSLPTDVPAPSQELAATPEEATNIFQQAHIRYALCAAWRKGQHQQSRFRWSAAPVDTAEDTYVDSVAATARADILLSLRTMFSAPLAVYEDQLRTSLSQQHRDWVAYDLSVVTQLRAALADTGAHDVAVLHGQIQRVLKEKALFDYMWAMESTRA
;
A
#
# COMPACT_ATOMS: atom_id res chain seq x y z
N MET A 1 -56.76 -15.61 -34.39
CA MET A 1 -56.18 -16.11 -35.66
C MET A 1 -55.68 -14.91 -36.46
N VAL A 2 -54.36 -14.89 -36.76
CA VAL A 2 -53.69 -14.42 -38.01
C VAL A 2 -54.12 -13.03 -38.54
N ALA A 3 -53.37 -11.94 -38.33
CA ALA A 3 -52.07 -11.51 -38.89
C ALA A 3 -52.15 -10.62 -40.15
N CYS A 4 -51.34 -9.54 -40.10
CA CYS A 4 -50.59 -8.86 -41.17
C CYS A 4 -51.32 -8.22 -42.37
N SER A 5 -51.28 -6.88 -42.45
CA SER A 5 -50.43 -6.07 -43.35
C SER A 5 -50.94 -4.61 -43.42
N PRO A 6 -50.05 -3.62 -43.62
CA PRO A 6 -49.90 -3.11 -44.99
C PRO A 6 -48.45 -2.73 -45.37
N ARG A 7 -48.17 -2.91 -46.65
CA ARG A 7 -47.15 -2.24 -47.49
C ARG A 7 -47.76 -2.17 -48.91
N PRO A 8 -47.22 -1.42 -49.88
CA PRO A 8 -46.36 -0.22 -49.86
C PRO A 8 -46.87 0.86 -50.86
N SER A 9 -46.24 2.05 -50.92
CA SER A 9 -45.96 2.80 -52.18
C SER A 9 -45.22 4.10 -51.87
N MET A 10 -43.95 4.23 -52.27
CA MET A 10 -43.45 4.91 -53.49
C MET A 10 -43.48 6.45 -53.34
N ALA A 11 -42.36 7.08 -52.98
CA ALA A 11 -41.35 7.66 -53.90
C ALA A 11 -41.80 9.06 -54.39
N LEU A 12 -41.01 10.14 -54.36
CA LEU A 12 -39.68 10.36 -54.93
C LEU A 12 -39.13 11.73 -54.43
N HIS A 13 -37.78 11.80 -54.34
CA HIS A 13 -36.89 12.96 -54.57
C HIS A 13 -37.05 14.20 -53.66
N GLU A 14 -35.99 14.75 -53.06
CA GLU A 14 -34.82 15.28 -53.75
C GLU A 14 -33.61 15.40 -52.81
N SER A 15 -32.47 14.92 -53.29
CA SER A 15 -31.13 15.08 -52.69
C SER A 15 -30.64 16.52 -52.82
N LEU A 16 -29.84 16.98 -51.84
CA LEU A 16 -28.50 17.59 -52.01
C LEU A 16 -28.22 18.59 -50.87
N LEU A 17 -27.37 18.18 -49.92
CA LEU A 17 -26.14 18.88 -49.49
C LEU A 17 -25.68 18.32 -48.15
N GLN A 18 -24.69 17.44 -48.26
CA GLN A 18 -23.91 16.88 -47.17
C GLN A 18 -22.52 17.50 -47.24
N PRO A 19 -21.95 18.02 -46.13
CA PRO A 19 -20.52 18.04 -45.93
C PRO A 19 -20.06 16.89 -45.02
N PRO A 20 -18.81 16.43 -45.17
CA PRO A 20 -18.38 15.08 -44.82
C PRO A 20 -18.20 14.84 -43.32
N SER A 21 -18.72 13.70 -42.88
CA SER A 21 -18.53 13.10 -41.57
C SER A 21 -17.04 12.80 -41.33
N ALA A 22 -16.46 13.39 -40.30
CA ALA A 22 -15.17 12.97 -39.77
C ALA A 22 -15.29 11.53 -39.20
N PRO A 23 -14.38 10.60 -39.54
CA PRO A 23 -14.30 9.33 -38.84
C PRO A 23 -13.73 9.58 -37.44
N SER A 24 -14.60 9.59 -36.43
CA SER A 24 -14.21 9.52 -35.03
C SER A 24 -13.65 8.12 -34.76
N SER A 25 -12.34 7.98 -34.95
CA SER A 25 -11.56 6.86 -34.43
C SER A 25 -11.81 6.73 -32.92
N PRO A 26 -12.06 5.52 -32.38
CA PRO A 26 -11.93 5.31 -30.96
C PRO A 26 -10.46 5.57 -30.59
N VAL A 27 -10.25 6.51 -29.68
CA VAL A 27 -8.98 6.69 -28.98
C VAL A 27 -8.75 5.40 -28.18
N ALA A 28 -8.09 4.44 -28.82
CA ALA A 28 -7.42 3.38 -28.12
C ALA A 28 -6.28 4.03 -27.36
N ASP A 29 -6.30 3.88 -26.03
CA ASP A 29 -5.12 4.12 -25.19
C ASP A 29 -3.89 3.50 -25.86
N PRO A 30 -2.75 4.21 -25.96
CA PRO A 30 -1.54 3.60 -26.47
C PRO A 30 -1.17 2.43 -25.55
N ALA A 31 -1.27 1.22 -26.09
CA ALA A 31 -0.75 0.01 -25.50
C ALA A 31 0.69 0.25 -25.01
N PRO A 32 1.10 -0.30 -23.85
CA PRO A 32 2.40 -0.04 -23.26
C PRO A 32 3.48 -0.39 -24.28
N GLU A 33 4.18 0.65 -24.70
CA GLU A 33 5.19 0.70 -25.75
C GLU A 33 6.14 -0.50 -25.69
N ALA A 34 6.42 -1.08 -26.86
CA ALA A 34 7.40 -2.12 -27.07
C ALA A 34 8.80 -1.62 -26.66
N ARG A 35 9.14 -1.73 -25.37
CA ARG A 35 10.47 -1.43 -24.85
C ARG A 35 11.51 -2.18 -25.66
N SER A 36 12.58 -1.50 -26.08
CA SER A 36 13.65 -2.14 -26.82
C SER A 36 14.28 -3.29 -26.01
N VAL A 37 14.85 -4.28 -26.70
CA VAL A 37 15.53 -5.41 -26.04
C VAL A 37 16.58 -4.92 -25.03
N ALA A 38 17.33 -3.88 -25.38
CA ALA A 38 18.31 -3.27 -24.48
C ALA A 38 17.69 -2.71 -23.18
N GLN A 39 16.52 -2.07 -23.26
CA GLN A 39 15.80 -1.56 -22.08
C GLN A 39 15.30 -2.70 -21.18
N HIS A 40 14.82 -3.80 -21.77
CA HIS A 40 14.42 -4.98 -21.02
C HIS A 40 15.59 -5.63 -20.29
N ARG A 41 16.74 -5.75 -20.96
CA ARG A 41 17.96 -6.29 -20.37
C ARG A 41 18.41 -5.47 -19.17
N GLN A 42 18.49 -4.14 -19.34
CA GLN A 42 18.84 -3.23 -18.25
C GLN A 42 17.83 -3.28 -17.09
N HIS A 43 16.53 -3.43 -17.39
CA HIS A 43 15.50 -3.58 -16.38
C HIS A 43 15.72 -4.83 -15.51
N TYR A 44 16.06 -5.97 -16.12
CA TYR A 44 16.31 -7.20 -15.38
C TYR A 44 17.60 -7.16 -14.57
N VAL A 45 18.66 -6.52 -15.07
CA VAL A 45 19.87 -6.25 -14.26
C VAL A 45 19.51 -5.44 -13.01
N ARG A 46 18.69 -4.38 -13.14
CA ARG A 46 18.23 -3.59 -11.97
C ARG A 46 17.42 -4.43 -10.98
N LEU A 47 16.57 -5.34 -11.47
CA LEU A 47 15.80 -6.24 -10.60
C LEU A 47 16.68 -7.24 -9.85
N LEU A 48 17.67 -7.84 -10.53
CA LEU A 48 18.67 -8.71 -9.90
C LEU A 48 19.41 -7.97 -8.78
N CYS A 49 19.97 -6.79 -9.07
CA CYS A 49 20.69 -5.99 -8.09
C CYS A 49 19.80 -5.65 -6.88
N ARG A 50 18.55 -5.22 -7.12
CA ARG A 50 17.60 -4.90 -6.04
C ARG A 50 17.33 -6.11 -5.14
N GLY A 51 17.20 -7.31 -5.74
CA GLY A 51 17.03 -8.55 -4.99
C GLY A 51 18.22 -8.85 -4.09
N VAL A 52 19.43 -8.82 -4.66
CA VAL A 52 20.67 -9.13 -3.92
C VAL A 52 20.94 -8.10 -2.81
N PHE A 53 20.77 -6.80 -3.09
CA PHE A 53 20.91 -5.76 -2.07
C PHE A 53 19.93 -5.93 -0.91
N LYS A 54 18.68 -6.31 -1.21
CA LYS A 54 17.69 -6.58 -0.17
C LYS A 54 18.12 -7.75 0.71
N VAL A 55 18.65 -8.83 0.13
CA VAL A 55 19.14 -9.99 0.91
C VAL A 55 20.30 -9.60 1.81
N HIS A 56 21.31 -8.90 1.30
CA HIS A 56 22.43 -8.45 2.13
C HIS A 56 22.00 -7.48 3.24
N ALA A 57 21.07 -6.56 2.96
CA ALA A 57 20.52 -5.66 3.96
C ALA A 57 19.81 -6.42 5.09
N LEU A 58 19.03 -7.45 4.74
CA LEU A 58 18.35 -8.31 5.73
C LEU A 58 19.33 -9.15 6.55
N LEU A 59 20.41 -9.64 5.93
CA LEU A 59 21.47 -10.40 6.60
C LEU A 59 22.45 -9.51 7.38
N ARG A 60 22.35 -8.18 7.28
CA ARG A 60 23.30 -7.19 7.83
C ARG A 60 24.77 -7.48 7.45
N THR A 61 24.99 -8.09 6.28
CA THR A 61 26.34 -8.41 5.82
C THR A 61 26.92 -7.26 5.02
N PRO A 62 28.19 -6.86 5.25
CA PRO A 62 28.85 -5.90 4.38
C PRO A 62 29.04 -6.51 2.99
N PHE A 63 28.82 -5.72 1.95
CA PHE A 63 29.05 -6.13 0.56
C PHE A 63 29.50 -4.94 -0.27
N ASP A 64 30.31 -5.19 -1.29
CA ASP A 64 30.68 -4.18 -2.28
C ASP A 64 29.58 -4.09 -3.35
N LYS A 65 29.04 -2.87 -3.53
CA LYS A 65 27.99 -2.61 -4.52
C LYS A 65 28.49 -2.83 -5.94
N ARG A 66 29.76 -2.55 -6.23
CA ARG A 66 30.32 -2.66 -7.58
C ARG A 66 30.39 -4.12 -8.02
N THR A 67 30.96 -4.98 -7.17
CA THR A 67 31.04 -6.42 -7.44
C THR A 67 29.66 -7.08 -7.60
N VAL A 68 28.66 -6.66 -6.82
CA VAL A 68 27.27 -7.16 -6.98
C VAL A 68 26.67 -6.73 -8.32
N VAL A 69 26.92 -5.50 -8.77
CA VAL A 69 26.43 -5.04 -10.08
C VAL A 69 27.11 -5.80 -11.21
N ASP A 70 28.42 -6.02 -11.12
CA ASP A 70 29.19 -6.74 -12.14
C ASP A 70 28.78 -8.21 -12.24
N THR A 71 28.57 -8.87 -11.10
CA THR A 71 28.04 -10.24 -11.07
C THR A 71 26.62 -10.32 -11.63
N CYS A 72 25.73 -9.37 -11.29
CA CYS A 72 24.38 -9.34 -11.85
C CYS A 72 24.39 -9.12 -13.38
N ARG A 73 25.30 -8.29 -13.90
CA ARG A 73 25.50 -8.10 -15.35
C ARG A 73 26.03 -9.37 -16.01
N ALA A 74 27.04 -10.02 -15.43
CA ALA A 74 27.60 -11.26 -15.96
C ALA A 74 26.56 -12.39 -16.01
N VAL A 75 25.73 -12.51 -14.98
CA VAL A 75 24.61 -13.48 -14.95
C VAL A 75 23.57 -13.16 -16.02
N GLU A 76 23.19 -11.89 -16.18
CA GLU A 76 22.25 -11.49 -17.22
C GLU A 76 22.80 -11.78 -18.63
N GLU A 77 24.06 -11.45 -18.89
CA GLU A 77 24.73 -11.70 -20.17
C GLU A 77 24.82 -13.20 -20.47
N SER A 78 25.12 -14.02 -19.48
CA SER A 78 25.13 -15.49 -19.62
C SER A 78 23.75 -16.04 -19.99
N ILE A 79 22.68 -15.51 -19.37
CA ILE A 79 21.31 -15.93 -19.68
C ILE A 79 20.89 -15.42 -21.05
N TYR A 80 21.27 -14.20 -21.42
CA TYR A 80 20.97 -13.64 -22.74
C TYR A 80 21.64 -14.43 -23.86
N THR A 81 22.94 -14.72 -23.72
CA THR A 81 23.69 -15.50 -24.71
C THR A 81 23.18 -16.94 -24.83
N ALA A 82 22.82 -17.58 -23.72
CA ALA A 82 22.20 -18.91 -23.71
C ALA A 82 20.81 -18.96 -24.37
N ASN A 83 20.11 -17.83 -24.48
CA ASN A 83 18.77 -17.73 -25.05
C ASN A 83 18.73 -16.81 -26.28
N SER A 84 19.84 -16.71 -27.03
CA SER A 84 19.96 -15.86 -28.21
C SER A 84 18.90 -16.14 -29.29
N GLY A 85 18.39 -17.37 -29.36
CA GLY A 85 17.32 -17.78 -30.27
C GLY A 85 15.88 -17.52 -29.80
N SER A 86 15.65 -17.10 -28.55
CA SER A 86 14.30 -16.82 -28.03
C SER A 86 14.31 -15.81 -26.88
N PHE A 87 13.84 -14.59 -27.17
CA PHE A 87 13.72 -13.54 -26.17
C PHE A 87 12.70 -13.87 -25.07
N GLU A 88 11.64 -14.62 -25.38
CA GLU A 88 10.69 -15.08 -24.36
C GLU A 88 11.32 -16.08 -23.37
N ALA A 89 12.17 -16.98 -23.86
CA ALA A 89 12.91 -17.92 -23.01
C ALA A 89 13.87 -17.17 -22.07
N TYR A 90 14.57 -16.16 -22.59
CA TYR A 90 15.37 -15.22 -21.80
C TYR A 90 14.53 -14.56 -20.69
N VAL A 91 13.38 -13.97 -21.03
CA VAL A 91 12.49 -13.30 -20.06
C VAL A 91 12.04 -14.26 -18.97
N ARG A 92 11.64 -15.49 -19.35
CA ARG A 92 11.21 -16.53 -18.40
C ARG A 92 12.34 -16.90 -17.44
N GLN A 93 13.54 -17.16 -17.95
CA GLN A 93 14.70 -17.49 -17.12
C GLN A 93 15.10 -16.34 -16.20
N MET A 94 15.08 -15.10 -16.68
CA MET A 94 15.35 -13.92 -15.86
C MET A 94 14.37 -13.79 -14.69
N ARG A 95 13.06 -13.99 -14.92
CA ARG A 95 12.05 -13.98 -13.85
C ARG A 95 12.31 -15.09 -12.82
N THR A 96 12.62 -16.30 -13.28
CA THR A 96 12.96 -17.43 -12.39
C THR A 96 14.18 -17.09 -11.53
N ARG A 97 15.22 -16.48 -12.10
CA ARG A 97 16.42 -16.09 -11.34
C ARG A 97 16.13 -15.04 -10.27
N VAL A 98 15.33 -14.02 -10.59
CA VAL A 98 14.89 -13.02 -9.60
C VAL A 98 14.11 -13.66 -8.46
N GLN A 99 13.18 -14.58 -8.77
CA GLN A 99 12.42 -15.32 -7.75
C GLN A 99 13.31 -16.23 -6.89
N LEU A 100 14.30 -16.89 -7.48
CA LEU A 100 15.24 -17.73 -6.74
C LEU A 100 16.10 -16.93 -5.77
N ILE A 101 16.53 -15.72 -6.13
CA ILE A 101 17.25 -14.82 -5.22
C ILE A 101 16.37 -14.47 -4.02
N ALA A 102 15.10 -14.12 -4.25
CA ALA A 102 14.16 -13.85 -3.17
C ALA A 102 13.93 -15.09 -2.27
N LYS A 103 13.71 -16.26 -2.87
CA LYS A 103 13.47 -17.52 -2.12
C LYS A 103 14.68 -17.94 -1.29
N LYS A 104 15.88 -17.93 -1.89
CA LYS A 104 17.14 -18.27 -1.19
C LYS A 104 17.46 -17.24 -0.12
N GLY A 105 17.26 -15.96 -0.39
CA GLY A 105 17.43 -14.89 0.59
C GLY A 105 16.55 -15.07 1.82
N CYS A 106 15.26 -15.34 1.64
CA CYS A 106 14.34 -15.62 2.75
C CYS A 106 14.70 -16.89 3.53
N ALA A 107 15.23 -17.93 2.86
CA ALA A 107 15.72 -19.11 3.56
C ALA A 107 16.94 -18.78 4.43
N MET A 108 17.93 -18.07 3.90
CA MET A 108 19.13 -17.67 4.65
C MET A 108 18.81 -16.79 5.86
N VAL A 109 17.87 -15.84 5.72
CA VAL A 109 17.46 -14.98 6.84
C VAL A 109 16.83 -15.80 7.97
N ARG A 110 16.00 -16.81 7.65
CA ARG A 110 15.39 -17.72 8.62
C ARG A 110 16.40 -18.65 9.30
N SER A 111 17.44 -19.08 8.58
CA SER A 111 18.52 -19.90 9.15
C SER A 111 19.44 -19.10 10.08
N ASN A 112 19.66 -17.80 9.82
CA ASN A 112 20.46 -16.94 10.70
C ASN A 112 19.74 -16.52 11.99
N SER A 113 18.41 -16.71 12.07
CA SER A 113 17.60 -16.43 13.26
C SER A 113 17.43 -17.63 14.19
N GLY A 114 18.25 -18.68 14.05
CA GLY A 114 18.10 -19.93 14.79
C GLY A 114 18.39 -19.81 16.28
N HIS A 115 17.33 -19.88 17.09
CA HIS A 115 17.35 -20.57 18.38
C HIS A 115 16.45 -21.81 18.23
N ASP A 116 16.99 -22.98 18.55
CA ASP A 116 16.35 -24.30 18.51
C ASP A 116 15.24 -24.45 19.56
N GLU A 117 14.09 -24.95 19.13
CA GLU A 117 13.42 -26.17 19.63
C GLU A 117 12.41 -26.59 18.54
N ALA A 118 12.63 -27.71 17.86
CA ALA A 118 12.19 -29.06 18.24
C ALA A 118 10.71 -29.34 17.89
N VAL A 119 10.56 -30.24 16.91
CA VAL A 119 9.48 -31.23 16.74
C VAL A 119 8.11 -30.73 16.28
N ASP A 120 7.58 -31.49 15.32
CA ASP A 120 6.21 -31.50 14.84
C ASP A 120 5.16 -31.18 15.92
N GLU A 121 4.50 -30.03 15.77
CA GLU A 121 3.10 -29.89 16.12
C GLU A 121 2.47 -28.96 15.09
N ILE A 122 1.54 -29.52 14.31
CA ILE A 122 0.55 -28.74 13.57
C ILE A 122 -0.09 -27.82 14.61
N PRO A 123 -0.05 -26.48 14.46
CA PRO A 123 -0.80 -25.62 15.36
C PRO A 123 -2.28 -26.01 15.22
N SER A 124 -2.79 -26.70 16.24
CA SER A 124 -4.22 -26.72 16.52
C SER A 124 -4.68 -25.26 16.54
N LEU A 125 -5.80 -24.98 15.86
CA LEU A 125 -6.41 -23.66 15.87
C LEU A 125 -6.47 -23.16 17.32
N PRO A 126 -5.89 -21.99 17.64
CA PRO A 126 -6.26 -21.33 18.87
C PRO A 126 -7.71 -20.89 18.73
N THR A 127 -8.62 -21.68 19.30
CA THR A 127 -10.01 -21.32 19.61
C THR A 127 -10.07 -20.31 20.77
N ASP A 128 -9.09 -19.42 20.88
CA ASP A 128 -9.18 -18.25 21.73
C ASP A 128 -8.92 -17.04 20.86
N VAL A 129 -10.04 -16.45 20.43
CA VAL A 129 -10.10 -15.06 20.05
C VAL A 129 -9.40 -14.29 21.17
N PRO A 130 -8.28 -13.58 20.92
CA PRO A 130 -7.88 -12.58 21.88
C PRO A 130 -9.04 -11.60 21.92
N ALA A 131 -9.77 -11.61 23.04
CA ALA A 131 -10.79 -10.65 23.35
C ALA A 131 -10.24 -9.26 22.99
N PRO A 132 -11.08 -8.33 22.49
CA PRO A 132 -10.63 -6.98 22.18
C PRO A 132 -9.78 -6.51 23.34
N SER A 133 -8.52 -6.16 23.08
CA SER A 133 -7.62 -5.57 24.06
C SER A 133 -8.15 -4.16 24.32
N GLN A 134 -9.29 -4.09 25.00
CA GLN A 134 -9.95 -2.88 25.50
C GLN A 134 -9.23 -2.35 26.74
N GLU A 135 -8.01 -2.81 27.02
CA GLU A 135 -7.13 -2.11 27.94
C GLU A 135 -6.73 -0.80 27.26
N LEU A 136 -7.31 0.30 27.73
CA LEU A 136 -6.81 1.63 27.45
C LEU A 136 -5.30 1.60 27.74
N ALA A 137 -4.48 1.82 26.72
CA ALA A 137 -3.05 1.99 26.90
C ALA A 137 -2.82 3.05 27.98
N ALA A 138 -2.17 2.68 29.08
CA ALA A 138 -1.98 3.55 30.23
C ALA A 138 -0.94 4.64 29.92
N THR A 139 -0.07 4.39 28.94
CA THR A 139 0.99 5.29 28.50
C THR A 139 1.00 5.50 26.97
N PRO A 140 1.48 6.65 26.47
CA PRO A 140 1.61 6.91 25.04
C PRO A 140 2.62 5.97 24.33
N GLU A 141 3.59 5.43 25.08
CA GLU A 141 4.55 4.44 24.56
C GLU A 141 3.89 3.09 24.30
N GLU A 142 3.06 2.62 25.23
CA GLU A 142 2.21 1.43 25.03
C GLU A 142 1.25 1.60 23.86
N ALA A 143 0.64 2.80 23.73
CA ALA A 143 -0.22 3.11 22.60
C ALA A 143 0.52 3.00 21.25
N THR A 144 1.79 3.38 21.22
CA THR A 144 2.63 3.28 20.01
C THR A 144 2.92 1.82 19.65
N ASN A 145 3.19 0.98 20.65
CA ASN A 145 3.42 -0.46 20.44
C ASN A 145 2.15 -1.16 19.93
N ILE A 146 1.00 -0.88 20.57
CA ILE A 146 -0.31 -1.40 20.16
C ILE A 146 -0.64 -0.95 18.73
N PHE A 147 -0.40 0.33 18.41
CA PHE A 147 -0.58 0.88 17.06
C PHE A 147 0.22 0.13 15.99
N GLN A 148 1.51 -0.14 16.26
CA GLN A 148 2.38 -0.88 15.33
C GLN A 148 1.91 -2.33 15.15
N GLN A 149 1.58 -3.00 16.26
CA GLN A 149 1.11 -4.38 16.22
C GLN A 149 -0.22 -4.49 15.46
N ALA A 150 -1.15 -3.57 15.70
CA ALA A 150 -2.43 -3.52 15.00
C ALA A 150 -2.26 -3.24 13.49
N HIS A 151 -1.32 -2.36 13.11
CA HIS A 151 -0.96 -2.16 11.69
C HIS A 151 -0.42 -3.44 11.04
N ILE A 152 0.42 -4.20 11.74
CA ILE A 152 0.95 -5.48 11.25
C ILE A 152 -0.20 -6.48 11.05
N ARG A 153 -1.09 -6.63 12.04
CA ARG A 153 -2.27 -7.52 11.95
C ARG A 153 -3.14 -7.14 10.75
N TYR A 154 -3.46 -5.86 10.60
CA TYR A 154 -4.25 -5.38 9.47
C TYR A 154 -3.57 -5.63 8.10
N ALA A 155 -2.25 -5.42 8.01
CA ALA A 155 -1.49 -5.68 6.79
C ALA A 155 -1.45 -7.17 6.43
N LEU A 156 -1.36 -8.06 7.44
CA LEU A 156 -1.43 -9.51 7.24
C LEU A 156 -2.79 -9.93 6.70
N CYS A 157 -3.90 -9.44 7.27
CA CYS A 157 -5.25 -9.68 6.75
C CYS A 157 -5.39 -9.23 5.30
N ALA A 158 -4.89 -8.02 4.96
CA ALA A 158 -4.93 -7.51 3.60
C ALA A 158 -4.08 -8.33 2.62
N ALA A 159 -2.92 -8.82 3.06
CA ALA A 159 -2.05 -9.68 2.24
C ALA A 159 -2.69 -11.06 2.01
N TRP A 160 -3.32 -11.63 3.04
CA TRP A 160 -4.04 -12.89 2.95
C TRP A 160 -5.18 -12.81 1.92
N ARG A 161 -6.02 -11.77 2.00
CA ARG A 161 -7.11 -11.56 1.01
C ARG A 161 -6.59 -11.40 -0.42
N LYS A 162 -5.47 -10.69 -0.60
CA LYS A 162 -4.81 -10.59 -1.92
C LYS A 162 -4.30 -11.95 -2.40
N GLY A 163 -3.78 -12.78 -1.51
CA GLY A 163 -3.39 -14.16 -1.78
C GLY A 163 -4.57 -15.00 -2.25
N GLN A 164 -5.69 -14.94 -1.53
CA GLN A 164 -6.94 -15.63 -1.91
C GLN A 164 -7.44 -15.19 -3.29
N HIS A 165 -7.47 -13.87 -3.56
CA HIS A 165 -7.83 -13.35 -4.87
C HIS A 165 -6.87 -13.78 -5.99
N GLN A 166 -5.59 -14.01 -5.70
CA GLN A 166 -4.66 -14.53 -6.70
C GLN A 166 -4.84 -16.02 -6.93
N GLN A 167 -5.09 -16.79 -5.87
CA GLN A 167 -5.33 -18.24 -5.93
C GLN A 167 -6.63 -18.56 -6.67
N SER A 168 -7.72 -17.82 -6.42
CA SER A 168 -9.00 -18.00 -7.11
C SER A 168 -8.94 -17.77 -8.62
N ARG A 169 -7.91 -17.07 -9.12
CA ARG A 169 -7.66 -16.90 -10.58
C ARG A 169 -7.08 -18.16 -11.21
N PHE A 170 -6.44 -19.03 -10.44
CA PHE A 170 -5.92 -20.30 -10.92
C PHE A 170 -6.95 -21.40 -10.63
N ARG A 171 -7.59 -21.91 -11.69
CA ARG A 171 -8.68 -22.91 -11.64
C ARG A 171 -8.37 -24.26 -10.95
N TRP A 172 -7.19 -24.42 -10.36
CA TRP A 172 -6.74 -25.66 -9.74
C TRP A 172 -7.06 -25.72 -8.24
N SER A 173 -7.37 -24.60 -7.59
CA SER A 173 -7.87 -24.58 -6.21
C SER A 173 -9.39 -24.38 -6.20
N ALA A 174 -10.13 -25.42 -6.59
CA ALA A 174 -11.56 -25.53 -6.24
C ALA A 174 -11.70 -26.07 -4.80
N ALA A 175 -10.87 -25.60 -3.87
CA ALA A 175 -11.14 -25.81 -2.46
C ALA A 175 -12.38 -24.96 -2.12
N PRO A 176 -13.34 -25.49 -1.36
CA PRO A 176 -14.47 -24.69 -0.91
C PRO A 176 -13.93 -23.44 -0.21
N VAL A 177 -14.48 -22.27 -0.56
CA VAL A 177 -14.18 -21.01 0.13
C VAL A 177 -14.51 -21.24 1.60
N ASP A 178 -13.49 -21.28 2.45
CA ASP A 178 -13.68 -21.55 3.86
C ASP A 178 -14.25 -20.29 4.52
N THR A 179 -15.58 -20.24 4.60
CA THR A 179 -16.32 -19.08 5.12
C THR A 179 -15.99 -18.79 6.58
N ALA A 180 -15.49 -19.79 7.32
CA ALA A 180 -15.00 -19.63 8.67
C ALA A 180 -13.67 -18.84 8.71
N GLU A 181 -12.76 -19.10 7.77
CA GLU A 181 -11.50 -18.35 7.68
C GLU A 181 -11.73 -16.90 7.24
N ASP A 182 -12.62 -16.66 6.27
CA ASP A 182 -12.97 -15.31 5.81
C ASP A 182 -13.59 -14.49 6.95
N THR A 183 -14.54 -15.06 7.69
CA THR A 183 -15.18 -14.38 8.83
C THR A 183 -14.19 -14.12 9.97
N TYR A 184 -13.27 -15.04 10.23
CA TYR A 184 -12.17 -14.83 11.16
C TYR A 184 -11.26 -13.67 10.72
N VAL A 185 -10.80 -13.66 9.47
CA VAL A 185 -9.94 -12.58 8.93
C VAL A 185 -10.65 -11.23 8.99
N ASP A 186 -11.95 -11.19 8.74
CA ASP A 186 -12.77 -9.99 8.86
C ASP A 186 -12.85 -9.48 10.31
N SER A 187 -13.05 -10.38 11.27
CA SER A 187 -13.04 -10.04 12.70
C SER A 187 -11.69 -9.48 13.15
N VAL A 188 -10.57 -10.11 12.76
CA VAL A 188 -9.22 -9.66 13.11
C VAL A 188 -8.93 -8.30 12.47
N ALA A 189 -9.35 -8.09 11.22
CA ALA A 189 -9.20 -6.80 10.55
C ALA A 189 -10.04 -5.70 11.22
N ALA A 190 -11.25 -6.03 11.69
CA ALA A 190 -12.11 -5.09 12.41
C ALA A 190 -11.50 -4.71 13.77
N THR A 191 -11.03 -5.69 14.55
CA THR A 191 -10.35 -5.46 15.83
C THR A 191 -9.08 -4.63 15.63
N ALA A 192 -8.24 -4.98 14.64
CA ALA A 192 -7.04 -4.22 14.34
C ALA A 192 -7.35 -2.75 13.98
N ARG A 193 -8.43 -2.48 13.24
CA ARG A 193 -8.85 -1.10 12.96
C ARG A 193 -9.29 -0.36 14.23
N ALA A 194 -10.03 -1.02 15.11
CA ALA A 194 -10.45 -0.45 16.38
C ALA A 194 -9.23 -0.11 17.27
N ASP A 195 -8.26 -1.02 17.36
CA ASP A 195 -7.02 -0.82 18.10
C ASP A 195 -6.22 0.37 17.56
N ILE A 196 -6.10 0.48 16.23
CA ILE A 196 -5.41 1.62 15.60
C ILE A 196 -6.09 2.94 15.98
N LEU A 197 -7.42 3.02 15.86
CA LEU A 197 -8.18 4.23 16.22
C LEU A 197 -8.02 4.57 17.70
N LEU A 198 -8.08 3.57 18.58
CA LEU A 198 -7.87 3.76 20.01
C LEU A 198 -6.47 4.30 20.29
N SER A 199 -5.42 3.72 19.70
CA SER A 199 -4.06 4.21 19.87
C SER A 199 -3.88 5.63 19.34
N LEU A 200 -4.49 5.99 18.21
CA LEU A 200 -4.46 7.36 17.69
C LEU A 200 -5.11 8.34 18.67
N ARG A 201 -6.25 7.98 19.28
CA ARG A 201 -6.90 8.79 20.31
C ARG A 201 -5.98 8.99 21.51
N THR A 202 -5.35 7.94 22.00
CA THR A 202 -4.43 8.04 23.15
C THR A 202 -3.21 8.90 22.83
N MET A 203 -2.62 8.76 21.64
CA MET A 203 -1.42 9.51 21.25
C MET A 203 -1.69 10.99 20.92
N PHE A 204 -2.83 11.31 20.29
CA PHE A 204 -3.01 12.60 19.64
C PHE A 204 -4.15 13.47 20.20
N SER A 205 -5.04 12.94 21.05
CA SER A 205 -6.14 13.74 21.63
C SER A 205 -5.64 14.93 22.45
N ALA A 206 -4.70 14.70 23.37
CA ALA A 206 -4.14 15.76 24.21
C ALA A 206 -3.29 16.78 23.41
N PRO A 207 -2.34 16.37 22.54
CA PRO A 207 -1.60 17.32 21.70
C PRO A 207 -2.48 18.21 20.82
N LEU A 208 -3.54 17.65 20.23
CA LEU A 208 -4.47 18.43 19.40
C LEU A 208 -5.31 19.38 20.23
N ALA A 209 -5.71 18.99 21.45
CA ALA A 209 -6.43 19.88 22.36
C ALA A 209 -5.59 21.09 22.76
N VAL A 210 -4.32 20.86 23.12
CA VAL A 210 -3.38 21.93 23.42
C VAL A 210 -3.19 22.87 22.22
N TYR A 211 -3.08 22.33 21.01
CA TYR A 211 -2.93 23.17 19.82
C TYR A 211 -4.19 24.02 19.54
N GLU A 212 -5.37 23.44 19.70
CA GLU A 212 -6.63 24.18 19.53
C GLU A 212 -6.76 25.34 20.51
N ASP A 213 -6.41 25.14 21.78
CA ASP A 213 -6.48 26.19 22.80
C ASP A 213 -5.47 27.31 22.54
N GLN A 214 -4.27 26.96 22.03
CA GLN A 214 -3.28 27.94 21.57
C GLN A 214 -3.79 28.76 20.38
N LEU A 215 -4.41 28.11 19.39
CA LEU A 215 -5.00 28.79 18.23
C LEU A 215 -6.15 29.70 18.64
N ARG A 216 -7.03 29.27 19.54
CA ARG A 216 -8.12 30.10 20.08
C ARG A 216 -7.60 31.36 20.77
N THR A 217 -6.53 31.22 21.56
CA THR A 217 -5.90 32.35 22.24
C THR A 217 -5.28 33.33 21.23
N SER A 218 -4.63 32.80 20.20
CA SER A 218 -3.96 33.56 19.14
C SER A 218 -4.93 34.21 18.16
N LEU A 219 -6.18 33.73 18.07
CA LEU A 219 -7.22 34.28 17.19
C LEU A 219 -7.59 35.72 17.54
N SER A 220 -7.30 36.14 18.77
CA SER A 220 -7.44 37.53 19.24
C SER A 220 -6.29 38.46 18.79
N GLN A 221 -5.23 37.92 18.18
CA GLN A 221 -4.02 38.62 17.75
C GLN A 221 -3.91 38.65 16.20
N GLN A 222 -2.78 39.14 15.66
CA GLN A 222 -2.54 39.27 14.20
C GLN A 222 -2.54 37.89 13.48
N HIS A 223 -2.76 37.88 12.16
CA HIS A 223 -2.89 36.68 11.29
C HIS A 223 -4.19 35.85 11.44
N ARG A 224 -5.31 36.55 11.67
CA ARG A 224 -6.64 35.97 11.89
C ARG A 224 -7.07 34.89 10.88
N ASP A 225 -6.78 35.07 9.59
CA ASP A 225 -7.26 34.15 8.55
C ASP A 225 -6.53 32.81 8.55
N TRP A 226 -5.20 32.84 8.78
CA TRP A 226 -4.40 31.61 8.87
C TRP A 226 -4.70 30.84 10.17
N VAL A 227 -4.81 31.55 11.30
CA VAL A 227 -5.19 30.94 12.58
C VAL A 227 -6.61 30.36 12.52
N ALA A 228 -7.55 31.03 11.84
CA ALA A 228 -8.90 30.51 11.64
C ALA A 228 -8.92 29.26 10.76
N TYR A 229 -8.10 29.21 9.70
CA TYR A 229 -7.94 28.02 8.86
C TYR A 229 -7.38 26.84 9.68
N ASP A 230 -6.26 27.03 10.38
CA ASP A 230 -5.65 25.99 11.19
C ASP A 230 -6.59 25.51 12.31
N LEU A 231 -7.34 26.42 12.93
CA LEU A 231 -8.35 26.07 13.93
C LEU A 231 -9.46 25.20 13.31
N SER A 232 -9.90 25.52 12.09
CA SER A 232 -10.87 24.69 11.37
C SER A 232 -10.34 23.29 11.05
N VAL A 233 -9.05 23.16 10.74
CA VAL A 233 -8.41 21.86 10.46
C VAL A 233 -8.28 21.04 11.74
N VAL A 234 -7.80 21.64 12.84
CA VAL A 234 -7.63 20.95 14.12
C VAL A 234 -8.97 20.49 14.70
N THR A 235 -10.00 21.35 14.63
CA THR A 235 -11.35 20.98 15.09
C THR A 235 -11.94 19.84 14.26
N GLN A 236 -11.76 19.83 12.94
CA GLN A 236 -12.16 18.71 12.07
C GLN A 236 -11.40 17.41 12.42
N LEU A 237 -10.09 17.48 12.64
CA LEU A 237 -9.29 16.30 13.01
C LEU A 237 -9.69 15.74 14.38
N ARG A 238 -10.00 16.59 15.35
CA ARG A 238 -10.51 16.16 16.66
C ARG A 238 -11.91 15.54 16.55
N ALA A 239 -12.79 16.09 15.73
CA ALA A 239 -14.10 15.50 15.47
C ALA A 239 -13.95 14.12 14.81
N ALA A 240 -13.08 13.99 13.79
CA ALA A 240 -12.80 12.72 13.12
C ALA A 240 -12.14 11.68 14.04
N LEU A 241 -11.33 12.12 15.01
CA LEU A 241 -10.80 11.25 16.05
C LEU A 241 -11.87 10.79 17.04
N ALA A 242 -12.84 11.64 17.37
CA ALA A 242 -13.93 11.30 18.30
C ALA A 242 -14.97 10.37 17.65
N ASP A 243 -15.21 10.52 16.35
CA ASP A 243 -16.09 9.65 15.60
C ASP A 243 -15.51 8.21 15.49
N THR A 244 -16.37 7.20 15.62
CA THR A 244 -16.05 5.79 15.36
C THR A 244 -16.37 5.37 13.92
N GLY A 245 -16.80 6.32 13.09
CA GLY A 245 -17.20 6.13 11.70
C GLY A 245 -16.09 5.63 10.75
N ALA A 246 -16.49 5.41 9.50
CA ALA A 246 -15.71 4.81 8.41
C ALA A 246 -14.62 5.75 7.83
N HIS A 247 -13.83 6.40 8.68
CA HIS A 247 -12.69 7.18 8.23
C HIS A 247 -11.53 6.27 7.84
N ASP A 248 -10.82 6.64 6.76
CA ASP A 248 -9.56 5.99 6.43
C ASP A 248 -8.53 6.39 7.49
N VAL A 249 -8.29 5.44 8.40
CA VAL A 249 -7.42 5.61 9.57
C VAL A 249 -6.00 6.02 9.17
N ALA A 250 -5.52 5.57 8.00
CA ALA A 250 -4.21 5.93 7.50
C ALA A 250 -4.13 7.40 7.06
N VAL A 251 -5.20 7.90 6.42
CA VAL A 251 -5.33 9.31 6.02
C VAL A 251 -5.41 10.20 7.25
N LEU A 252 -6.24 9.83 8.22
CA LEU A 252 -6.39 10.57 9.48
C LEU A 252 -5.05 10.68 10.22
N HIS A 253 -4.34 9.56 10.40
CA HIS A 253 -3.02 9.56 11.02
C HIS A 253 -2.02 10.46 10.28
N GLY A 254 -1.98 10.40 8.95
CA GLY A 254 -1.10 11.23 8.13
C GLY A 254 -1.41 12.73 8.24
N GLN A 255 -2.68 13.10 8.30
CA GLN A 255 -3.10 14.49 8.48
C GLN A 255 -2.72 15.02 9.87
N ILE A 256 -2.98 14.25 10.93
CA ILE A 256 -2.59 14.63 12.30
C ILE A 256 -1.07 14.84 12.40
N GLN A 257 -0.28 13.90 11.88
CA GLN A 257 1.18 14.03 11.89
C GLN A 257 1.67 15.26 11.13
N ARG A 258 1.05 15.59 10.00
CA ARG A 258 1.41 16.78 9.22
C ARG A 258 1.17 18.05 10.02
N VAL A 259 -0.04 18.21 10.56
CA VAL A 259 -0.42 19.41 11.33
C VAL A 259 0.48 19.59 12.55
N LEU A 260 0.77 18.53 13.29
CA LEU A 260 1.65 18.63 14.47
C LEU A 260 3.11 18.93 14.09
N LYS A 261 3.59 18.47 12.92
CA LYS A 261 4.93 18.83 12.42
C LYS A 261 4.99 20.28 11.98
N GLU A 262 3.97 20.77 11.27
CA GLU A 262 3.86 22.16 10.85
C GLU A 262 3.81 23.08 12.08
N LYS A 263 3.02 22.72 13.10
CA LYS A 263 3.03 23.40 14.40
C LYS A 263 4.43 23.44 15.03
N ALA A 264 5.11 22.29 15.13
CA ALA A 264 6.43 22.23 15.76
C ALA A 264 7.48 23.08 15.02
N LEU A 265 7.40 23.14 13.69
CA LEU A 265 8.23 24.02 12.88
C LEU A 265 7.93 25.50 13.16
N PHE A 266 6.65 25.86 13.26
CA PHE A 266 6.24 27.21 13.59
C PHE A 266 6.71 27.63 14.99
N ASP A 267 6.48 26.79 16.01
CA ASP A 267 6.95 27.04 17.38
C ASP A 267 8.47 27.24 17.43
N TYR A 268 9.22 26.43 16.67
CA TYR A 268 10.67 26.55 16.57
C TYR A 268 11.10 27.86 15.90
N MET A 269 10.48 28.23 14.77
CA MET A 269 10.76 29.50 14.09
C MET A 269 10.45 30.69 14.98
N TRP A 270 9.32 30.66 15.67
CA TRP A 270 8.90 31.70 16.60
C TRP A 270 9.86 31.84 17.78
N ALA A 271 10.31 30.73 18.37
CA ALA A 271 11.31 30.73 19.43
C ALA A 271 12.66 31.30 18.96
N MET A 272 13.05 31.03 17.71
CA MET A 272 14.27 31.57 17.10
C MET A 272 14.17 33.08 16.82
N GLU A 273 12.99 33.60 16.51
CA GLU A 273 12.76 35.05 16.33
C GLU A 273 12.74 35.78 17.67
N SER A 274 12.07 35.22 18.67
CA SER A 274 11.94 35.83 20.00
C SER A 274 13.23 35.77 20.84
N THR A 275 14.19 34.91 20.50
CA THR A 275 15.54 34.90 21.11
C THR A 275 16.52 35.87 20.45
N ARG A 276 16.18 36.43 19.29
CA ARG A 276 16.98 37.43 18.57
C ARG A 276 16.57 38.88 18.89
N ALA A 277 15.40 39.08 19.48
CA ALA A 277 14.89 40.36 19.97
C ALA A 277 15.36 40.62 21.42
#